data_AF-A0A957T0E8-F1
#
_entry.id   AF-A0A957T0E8-F1
#
_cell.length_a   1.000
_cell.length_b   1.000
_cell.length_c   1.000
_cell.angle_alpha   90.00
_cell.angle_beta   90.00
_cell.angle_gamma   90.00
#
_symmetry.space_group_name_H-M   'P 1'
#
loop_
_entity.id
_entity.type
_entity.pdbx_description
1 polymer ?
#
loop_
_entity_poly.entity_id
_entity_poly.type
_entity_poly.pdbx_seq_one_letter_code
_entity_poly.pdbx_strand_id
1 'polypeptide(L)'
;MIPIWLFVVVGLLYYGLMGVILYRIQRHVVDKQNRRLLLGVGLSMMALNELWNYLVFGWQSTYYGFVGMVGFWVVVTAWLLLLWQRERVAARSLVIYWLWVIDDVVWPYALWQLN
;
A
#
# COMPACT_ATOMS: atom_id res chain seq x y z
N MET A 1 -8.93 20.47 0.31
CA MET A 1 -9.12 19.62 -0.88
C MET A 1 -7.80 19.54 -1.61
N ILE A 2 -7.20 18.35 -1.70
CA ILE A 2 -5.94 18.18 -2.42
C ILE A 2 -6.22 18.35 -3.93
N PRO A 3 -5.38 19.07 -4.69
CA PRO A 3 -5.61 19.23 -6.13
C PRO A 3 -5.57 17.89 -6.87
N ILE A 4 -6.50 17.67 -7.80
CA ILE A 4 -6.59 16.42 -8.59
C ILE A 4 -5.27 16.11 -9.31
N TRP A 5 -4.57 17.12 -9.82
CA TRP A 5 -3.27 16.94 -10.47
C TRP A 5 -2.21 16.35 -9.52
N LEU A 6 -2.22 16.75 -8.24
CA LEU A 6 -1.28 16.23 -7.25
C LEU A 6 -1.60 14.77 -6.94
N PHE A 7 -2.88 14.41 -6.85
CA PHE A 7 -3.32 13.03 -6.69
C PHE A 7 -2.86 12.13 -7.85
N VAL A 8 -2.97 12.61 -9.10
CA VAL A 8 -2.50 11.88 -10.29
C VAL A 8 -0.98 11.70 -10.27
N VAL A 9 -0.21 12.73 -9.89
CA VAL A 9 1.25 12.64 -9.78
C VAL A 9 1.67 11.64 -8.71
N VAL A 10 1.03 11.68 -7.53
CA VAL A 10 1.28 10.72 -6.45
C VAL A 10 0.94 9.30 -6.90
N GLY A 11 -0.19 9.11 -7.58
CA GLY A 11 -0.57 7.82 -8.17
C GLY A 11 0.47 7.30 -9.16
N LEU A 12 0.95 8.14 -10.08
CA LEU A 12 2.01 7.79 -11.04
C LEU A 12 3.30 7.36 -10.34
N LEU A 13 3.73 8.11 -9.32
CA LEU A 13 4.92 7.77 -8.53
C LEU A 13 4.72 6.45 -7.78
N TYR A 14 3.53 6.23 -7.20
CA TYR A 14 3.16 4.99 -6.53
C TYR A 14 3.20 3.79 -7.47
N TYR A 15 2.48 3.84 -8.59
CA TYR A 15 2.46 2.75 -9.57
C TYR A 15 3.84 2.51 -10.20
N GLY A 16 4.62 3.57 -10.41
CA GLY A 16 6.02 3.47 -10.84
C GLY A 16 6.89 2.71 -9.81
N LEU A 17 6.76 3.05 -8.53
CA LEU A 17 7.46 2.38 -7.43
C LEU A 17 7.06 0.90 -7.33
N MET A 18 5.76 0.59 -7.43
CA MET A 18 5.24 -0.78 -7.44
C MET A 18 5.82 -1.58 -8.61
N GLY A 19 5.86 -0.98 -9.81
CA GLY A 19 6.46 -1.60 -11.00
C GLY A 19 7.93 -1.95 -10.80
N VAL A 20 8.71 -1.04 -10.19
CA VAL A 20 10.11 -1.29 -9.84
C VAL A 20 10.24 -2.42 -8.83
N ILE A 21 9.40 -2.46 -7.78
CA ILE A 21 9.42 -3.52 -6.77
C ILE A 21 9.12 -4.88 -7.41
N LEU A 22 8.06 -4.97 -8.22
CA LEU A 22 7.66 -6.20 -8.92
C LEU A 22 8.76 -6.69 -9.88
N TYR A 23 9.38 -5.78 -10.64
CA TYR A 23 10.52 -6.10 -11.49
C TYR A 23 11.69 -6.67 -10.68
N ARG A 24 12.00 -6.06 -9.53
CA ARG A 24 13.11 -6.50 -8.68
C ARG A 24 12.83 -7.86 -8.03
N ILE A 25 11.59 -8.11 -7.59
CA ILE A 25 11.13 -9.44 -7.14
C ILE A 25 11.33 -10.46 -8.26
N GLN A 26 10.90 -10.15 -9.48
CA GLN A 26 10.99 -11.06 -10.61
C GLN A 26 12.44 -11.42 -10.97
N ARG A 27 13.35 -10.45 -10.85
CA ARG A 27 14.76 -10.58 -11.25
C ARG A 27 15.65 -11.19 -10.18
N HIS A 28 15.44 -10.87 -8.90
CA HIS A 28 16.37 -11.21 -7.81
C HIS A 28 15.87 -12.35 -6.92
N VAL A 29 14.57 -12.67 -6.92
CA VAL A 29 14.03 -13.81 -6.17
C VAL A 29 14.11 -15.05 -7.04
N VAL A 30 15.09 -15.91 -6.75
CA VAL A 30 15.36 -17.15 -7.52
C VAL A 30 14.31 -18.21 -7.24
N ASP A 31 13.84 -18.31 -5.99
CA ASP A 31 12.82 -19.29 -5.62
C ASP A 31 11.45 -18.93 -6.19
N LYS A 32 10.93 -19.83 -7.03
CA LYS A 32 9.67 -19.68 -7.75
C LYS A 32 8.46 -19.61 -6.81
N GLN A 33 8.48 -20.31 -5.67
CA GLN A 33 7.36 -20.30 -4.73
C GLN A 33 7.31 -18.97 -3.97
N ASN A 34 8.44 -18.54 -3.40
CA ASN A 34 8.56 -17.24 -2.75
C ASN A 34 8.28 -16.07 -3.70
N ARG A 35 8.73 -16.17 -4.96
CA ARG A 35 8.44 -15.16 -5.98
C ARG A 35 6.95 -15.03 -6.24
N ARG A 36 6.23 -16.15 -6.42
CA ARG A 36 4.77 -16.13 -6.62
C ARG A 36 4.03 -15.56 -5.43
N LEU A 37 4.46 -15.90 -4.20
CA LEU A 37 3.89 -15.36 -2.98
C LEU A 37 4.07 -13.83 -2.93
N LEU A 38 5.30 -13.34 -3.13
CA LEU A 38 5.61 -11.91 -3.10
C LEU A 38 4.84 -11.12 -4.18
N LEU A 39 4.75 -11.66 -5.40
CA LEU A 39 3.98 -11.03 -6.47
C LEU A 39 2.48 -11.05 -6.16
N GLY A 40 1.95 -12.16 -5.65
CA GLY A 40 0.53 -12.28 -5.27
C GLY A 40 0.14 -11.28 -4.18
N VAL A 41 0.94 -11.19 -3.12
CA VAL A 41 0.69 -10.21 -2.03
C VAL A 41 0.80 -8.77 -2.55
N GLY A 42 1.78 -8.47 -3.41
CA GLY A 42 1.93 -7.14 -4.01
C GLY A 42 0.74 -6.74 -4.89
N LEU A 43 0.25 -7.66 -5.72
CA LEU A 43 -0.92 -7.43 -6.56
C LEU A 43 -2.20 -7.27 -5.71
N SER A 44 -2.37 -8.10 -4.68
CA SER A 44 -3.48 -7.96 -3.74
C SER A 44 -3.45 -6.62 -3.00
N MET A 45 -2.25 -6.15 -2.61
CA MET A 45 -2.08 -4.82 -2.01
C MET A 45 -2.53 -3.71 -2.97
N MET A 46 -2.14 -3.76 -4.25
CA MET A 46 -2.55 -2.77 -5.24
C MET A 46 -4.07 -2.77 -5.45
N ALA A 47 -4.68 -3.95 -5.54
CA ALA A 47 -6.13 -4.08 -5.65
C ALA A 47 -6.86 -3.54 -4.41
N LEU A 48 -6.34 -3.81 -3.22
CA LEU A 48 -6.85 -3.25 -1.96
C LEU A 48 -6.72 -1.73 -1.89
N ASN A 49 -5.66 -1.15 -2.46
CA ASN A 49 -5.50 0.31 -2.52
C ASN A 49 -6.60 0.98 -3.36
N GLU A 50 -7.01 0.33 -4.45
CA GLU A 50 -8.08 0.80 -5.33
C GLU A 50 -9.47 0.59 -4.69
N LEU A 51 -9.66 -0.58 -4.05
CA LEU A 51 -10.88 -0.92 -3.31
C LEU A 51 -11.10 0.02 -2.12
N TRP A 52 -10.03 0.42 -1.46
CA TRP A 52 -10.03 1.39 -0.37
C TRP A 52 -10.58 2.75 -0.80
N ASN A 53 -10.05 3.30 -1.90
CA ASN A 53 -10.57 4.54 -2.47
C ASN A 53 -12.08 4.44 -2.71
N TYR A 54 -12.54 3.33 -3.31
CA TYR A 54 -13.97 3.12 -3.56
C TYR A 54 -14.82 3.01 -2.27
N LEU A 55 -14.34 2.31 -1.24
CA LEU A 55 -15.07 2.14 0.02
C LEU A 55 -15.22 3.46 0.79
N VAL A 56 -14.18 4.30 0.81
CA VAL A 56 -14.24 5.63 1.45
C VAL A 56 -15.25 6.54 0.74
N PHE A 57 -15.29 6.52 -0.60
CA PHE A 57 -16.24 7.32 -1.37
C PHE A 57 -17.66 6.74 -1.37
N GLY A 58 -17.79 5.41 -1.33
CA GLY A 58 -19.06 4.71 -1.51
C GLY A 58 -19.92 4.61 -0.26
N TRP A 59 -19.33 4.53 0.94
CA TRP A 59 -20.09 4.23 2.15
C TRP A 59 -20.34 5.41 3.10
N GLN A 60 -19.80 6.61 2.81
CA GLN A 60 -19.98 7.84 3.61
C GLN A 60 -19.86 7.67 5.15
N SER A 61 -19.21 6.60 5.61
CA SER A 61 -19.14 6.20 7.01
C SER A 61 -17.70 6.09 7.42
N THR A 62 -17.30 6.96 8.35
CA THR A 62 -15.92 7.09 8.87
C THR A 62 -15.42 5.78 9.50
N TYR A 63 -16.31 4.95 10.05
CA TYR A 63 -15.96 3.67 10.69
C TYR A 63 -15.48 2.61 9.69
N TYR A 64 -16.24 2.38 8.61
CA TYR A 64 -15.87 1.43 7.57
C TYR A 64 -14.64 1.89 6.78
N GLY A 65 -14.48 3.21 6.66
CA GLY A 65 -13.21 3.82 6.33
C GLY A 65 -12.10 3.31 7.28
N PHE A 66 -12.13 3.67 8.55
CA PHE A 66 -11.03 3.29 9.46
C PHE A 66 -10.66 1.79 9.41
N VAL A 67 -11.64 0.88 9.43
CA VAL A 67 -11.39 -0.57 9.35
C VAL A 67 -10.73 -0.99 8.02
N GLY A 68 -11.17 -0.42 6.90
CA GLY A 68 -10.55 -0.69 5.60
C GLY A 68 -9.10 -0.21 5.53
N MET A 69 -8.80 0.95 6.10
CA MET A 69 -7.44 1.51 6.15
C MET A 69 -6.51 0.64 7.00
N VAL A 70 -6.98 0.19 8.17
CA VAL A 70 -6.24 -0.73 9.03
C VAL A 70 -5.97 -2.05 8.29
N GLY A 71 -6.97 -2.59 7.59
CA GLY A 71 -6.80 -3.80 6.77
C GLY A 71 -5.75 -3.62 5.67
N PHE A 72 -5.77 -2.49 4.97
CA PHE A 72 -4.74 -2.15 3.99
C PHE A 72 -3.36 -2.08 4.63
N TRP A 73 -3.22 -1.37 5.75
CA TRP A 73 -1.96 -1.22 6.48
C TRP A 73 -1.36 -2.57 6.90
N VAL A 74 -2.18 -3.51 7.35
CA VAL A 74 -1.74 -4.88 7.67
C VAL A 74 -1.16 -5.58 6.45
N VAL A 75 -1.79 -5.45 5.28
CA VAL A 75 -1.31 -6.07 4.03
C VAL A 75 0.00 -5.44 3.56
N VAL A 76 0.13 -4.10 3.61
CA VAL A 76 1.39 -3.42 3.26
C VAL A 76 2.51 -3.86 4.20
N THR A 77 2.22 -3.94 5.51
CA THR A 77 3.19 -4.36 6.52
C THR A 77 3.63 -5.82 6.30
N ALA A 78 2.70 -6.72 6.00
CA ALA A 78 3.03 -8.10 5.68
C ALA A 78 3.94 -8.20 4.45
N TRP A 79 3.64 -7.44 3.39
CA TRP A 79 4.47 -7.42 2.18
C TRP A 79 5.87 -6.87 2.45
N LEU A 80 5.98 -5.83 3.26
CA LEU A 80 7.25 -5.26 3.71
C LEU A 80 8.10 -6.27 4.47
N LEU A 81 7.52 -7.00 5.43
CA LEU A 81 8.23 -8.01 6.19
C LEU A 81 8.73 -9.16 5.30
N LEU A 82 7.91 -9.60 4.35
CA LEU A 82 8.30 -10.62 3.37
C LEU A 82 9.43 -10.14 2.46
N LEU A 83 9.36 -8.88 1.99
CA LEU A 83 10.43 -8.28 1.19
C LEU A 83 11.71 -8.10 1.99
N TRP A 84 11.63 -7.70 3.27
CA TRP A 84 12.81 -7.46 4.09
C TRP A 84 13.72 -8.70 4.22
N GLN A 85 13.11 -9.89 4.24
CA GLN A 85 13.82 -11.16 4.32
C GLN A 85 14.39 -11.64 2.98
N ARG A 86 13.79 -11.26 1.85
CA ARG A 86 14.07 -11.84 0.52
C ARG A 86 14.77 -10.87 -0.43
N GLU A 87 14.44 -9.59 -0.34
CA GLU A 87 14.92 -8.53 -1.22
C GLU A 87 14.92 -7.18 -0.49
N ARG A 88 16.06 -6.85 0.14
CA ARG A 88 16.17 -5.69 1.04
C ARG A 88 16.01 -4.33 0.35
N VAL A 89 16.34 -4.21 -0.94
CA VAL A 89 16.33 -2.91 -1.63
C VAL A 89 14.90 -2.52 -2.02
N ALA A 90 14.07 -3.49 -2.40
CA ALA A 90 12.64 -3.34 -2.65
C ALA A 90 11.91 -3.12 -1.32
N ALA A 91 12.35 -3.82 -0.26
CA ALA A 91 11.85 -3.56 1.08
C ALA A 91 12.11 -2.11 1.51
N ARG A 92 13.33 -1.58 1.35
CA ARG A 92 13.65 -0.16 1.64
C ARG A 92 12.80 0.82 0.83
N SER A 93 12.58 0.51 -0.45
CA SER A 93 11.71 1.31 -1.33
C SER A 93 10.28 1.33 -0.79
N LEU A 94 9.78 0.18 -0.34
CA LEU A 94 8.46 0.05 0.28
C LEU A 94 8.39 0.70 1.66
N VAL A 95 9.47 0.76 2.45
CA VAL A 95 9.49 1.48 3.75
C VAL A 95 9.14 2.95 3.56
N ILE A 96 9.68 3.59 2.53
CA ILE A 96 9.38 5.01 2.24
C ILE A 96 7.88 5.18 1.99
N TYR A 97 7.29 4.29 1.19
CA TYR A 97 5.84 4.29 0.97
C TYR A 97 5.05 3.94 2.24
N TRP A 98 5.50 2.98 3.04
CA TRP A 98 4.84 2.57 4.27
C TRP A 98 4.79 3.70 5.31
N LEU A 99 5.85 4.52 5.40
CA LEU A 99 5.86 5.73 6.23
C LEU A 99 4.79 6.73 5.77
N TRP A 100 4.63 6.91 4.46
CA TRP A 100 3.58 7.75 3.91
C TRP A 100 2.17 7.24 4.26
N VAL A 101 1.95 5.92 4.24
CA VAL A 101 0.66 5.31 4.59
C VAL A 101 0.30 5.51 6.07
N ILE A 102 1.28 5.76 6.96
CA ILE A 102 0.99 6.07 8.36
C ILE A 102 0.22 7.39 8.48
N ASP A 103 0.60 8.42 7.72
CA ASP A 103 -0.13 9.69 7.73
C ASP A 103 -1.59 9.52 7.30
N ASP A 104 -1.84 8.65 6.32
CA ASP A 104 -3.19 8.29 5.86
C ASP A 104 -4.01 7.49 6.90
N VAL A 105 -3.38 6.87 7.91
CA VAL A 105 -4.07 6.20 9.04
C VAL A 105 -4.34 7.20 10.18
N VAL A 106 -3.37 8.07 10.47
CA VAL A 106 -3.46 9.04 11.57
C VAL A 106 -4.56 10.07 11.31
N TRP A 107 -4.76 10.48 10.06
CA TRP A 107 -5.78 11.46 9.69
C TRP A 107 -7.24 10.99 9.97
N PRO A 108 -7.69 9.81 9.50
CA PRO A 108 -9.00 9.27 9.85
C PRO A 108 -9.16 9.00 11.36
N TYR A 109 -8.10 8.61 12.07
CA TYR A 109 -8.14 8.41 13.51
C TYR A 109 -8.40 9.71 14.28
N ALA A 110 -7.73 10.81 13.89
CA ALA A 110 -7.97 12.13 14.44
C ALA A 110 -9.39 12.64 14.15
N LEU A 111 -9.91 12.38 12.94
CA LEU A 111 -11.30 12.67 12.58
C LEU A 111 -12.31 11.86 13.40
N TRP A 112 -12.01 10.61 13.72
CA TRP A 112 -12.87 9.77 14.57
C TRP A 112 -12.89 10.22 16.03
N GLN A 113 -11.80 10.77 16.56
CA GLN A 113 -11.80 11.33 17.92
C GLN A 113 -12.57 12.65 18.06
N LEU A 114 -12.80 13.37 16.96
CA LEU A 114 -13.50 14.66 16.94
C LEU A 114 -15.02 14.54 16.71
N ASN A 115 -15.54 13.33 16.50
CA ASN A 115 -16.94 13.06 16.16
C ASN A 115 -17.62 12.17 17.21
#